data_AF-A0A933G789-F1
#
_entry.id   AF-A0A933G789-F1
#
_cell.length_a   1.000
_cell.length_b   1.000
_cell.length_c   1.000
_cell.angle_alpha   90.00
_cell.angle_beta   90.00
_cell.angle_gamma   90.00
#
_symmetry.space_group_name_H-M   'P 1'
#
loop_
_entity.id
_entity.type
_entity.pdbx_description
1 polymer ?
#
loop_
_entity_poly.entity_id
_entity_poly.type
_entity_poly.pdbx_seq_one_letter_code
_entity_poly.pdbx_strand_id
1 'polypeptide(L)'
;SGVTTGSEQGLLGLAFHPQYGSNRLVYVYYTTTGGGTAGQSIVAEYQASAVNPDVADAGVPPRVILHFDQPQTNHNAGWIGFGPNDGYLHIAAGDGGGGGDSGTGHTAGTGNAQDTTDNWLGKILRVDVNGDDFPGDLLRNYAVPVSNPFVGVTGDDEIWAYGLRNPWRCSFDRANGDFYIADVGQSNWEEVNYQPAASAGGVNYGWRLKEGNHCYNPSTNCDPGGLTNPIHEYSHSFGCSITGGYAYRGSIGEIQGVYFFADYCSARIWSLRVVGGAATQVTERTSELAPGGGLSIDSISSFGEDAGGELYICDLGGEVFKLVPDSDGDRVPDASDACPNTIPGVTVDAQGCPPLVPGDLDRDGDVDGQDVNRFIECASGPGMPYEPGCELADLDTDTDADQSDFGGVQQCLSGQNVPGVPTCAD
;
A
#
# COMPACT_ATOMS: atom_id res chain seq x y z
N SER A 1 31.12 -2.23 5.24
CA SER A 1 30.35 -2.11 3.99
C SER A 1 30.32 -3.47 3.32
N GLY A 2 29.16 -3.90 2.81
CA GLY A 2 29.01 -5.26 2.26
C GLY A 2 27.56 -5.65 1.98
N VAL A 3 26.71 -4.66 1.65
CA VAL A 3 25.31 -4.93 1.29
C VAL A 3 25.29 -5.83 0.06
N THR A 4 24.58 -6.95 0.16
CA THR A 4 24.39 -7.89 -0.94
C THR A 4 23.28 -7.42 -1.88
N THR A 5 23.33 -7.82 -3.15
CA THR A 5 22.42 -7.32 -4.19
C THR A 5 21.88 -8.45 -5.10
N GLY A 6 21.95 -9.70 -4.64
CA GLY A 6 21.49 -10.85 -5.41
C GLY A 6 20.00 -11.13 -5.16
N SER A 7 19.22 -11.33 -6.23
CA SER A 7 17.78 -11.65 -6.13
C SER A 7 17.00 -10.64 -5.28
N GLU A 8 16.56 -11.00 -4.07
CA GLU A 8 15.77 -10.13 -3.18
C GLU A 8 16.64 -9.40 -2.14
N GLN A 9 17.95 -9.60 -2.17
CA GLN A 9 18.88 -8.98 -1.24
C GLN A 9 19.06 -7.49 -1.52
N GLY A 10 19.29 -6.71 -0.46
CA GLY A 10 19.58 -5.30 -0.56
C GLY A 10 19.32 -4.53 0.71
N LEU A 11 19.02 -3.26 0.52
CA LEU A 11 18.34 -2.42 1.50
C LEU A 11 16.83 -2.69 1.36
N LEU A 12 16.17 -3.09 2.44
CA LEU A 12 14.81 -3.64 2.37
C LEU A 12 13.81 -2.89 3.27
N GLY A 13 14.24 -2.54 4.48
CA GLY A 13 13.38 -1.91 5.48
C GLY A 13 13.96 -0.62 6.04
N LEU A 14 13.07 0.32 6.34
CA LEU A 14 13.40 1.56 7.03
C LEU A 14 12.25 1.93 7.97
N ALA A 15 12.58 2.30 9.21
CA ALA A 15 11.62 2.81 10.17
C ALA A 15 12.24 3.95 10.99
N PHE A 16 11.50 5.03 11.17
CA PHE A 16 11.87 6.08 12.11
C PHE A 16 11.46 5.67 13.53
N HIS A 17 12.30 5.96 14.53
CA HIS A 17 11.88 5.79 15.92
C HIS A 17 10.62 6.62 16.20
N PRO A 18 9.66 6.15 17.02
CA PRO A 18 8.46 6.94 17.37
C PRO A 18 8.75 8.31 17.98
N GLN A 19 9.96 8.48 18.53
CA GLN A 19 10.48 9.73 19.10
C GLN A 19 11.53 10.43 18.22
N TYR A 20 11.54 10.16 16.90
CA TYR A 20 12.53 10.68 15.95
C TYR A 20 12.76 12.18 16.08
N GLY A 21 11.70 12.97 16.26
CA GLY A 21 11.78 14.42 16.44
C GLY A 21 12.69 14.86 17.62
N SER A 22 12.91 13.99 18.60
CA SER A 22 13.81 14.24 19.73
C SER A 22 15.14 13.48 19.65
N ASN A 23 15.15 12.22 19.21
CA ASN A 23 16.32 11.36 19.30
C ASN A 23 17.08 11.18 17.96
N ARG A 24 16.43 11.52 16.84
CA ARG A 24 16.94 11.37 15.47
C ARG A 24 17.33 9.94 15.10
N LEU A 25 16.72 8.93 15.72
CA LEU A 25 17.04 7.53 15.47
C LEU A 25 16.24 6.95 14.31
N VAL A 26 16.94 6.27 13.40
CA VAL A 26 16.40 5.58 12.23
C VAL A 26 16.91 4.15 12.24
N TYR A 27 16.03 3.19 11.94
CA TYR A 27 16.37 1.77 11.87
C TYR A 27 16.32 1.34 10.42
N VAL A 28 17.26 0.49 10.03
CA VAL A 28 17.42 0.00 8.67
C VAL A 28 17.57 -1.52 8.70
N TYR A 29 16.81 -2.21 7.85
CA TYR A 29 16.96 -3.64 7.58
C TYR A 29 17.63 -3.82 6.23
N TYR A 30 18.75 -4.56 6.21
CA TYR A 30 19.48 -4.86 4.98
C TYR A 30 20.20 -6.21 5.08
N THR A 31 20.53 -6.78 3.93
CA THR A 31 21.33 -8.02 3.85
C THR A 31 22.79 -7.72 3.59
N THR A 32 23.71 -8.51 4.18
CA THR A 32 25.15 -8.42 3.89
C THR A 32 25.80 -9.76 3.63
N THR A 33 27.04 -9.72 3.13
CA THR A 33 27.92 -10.89 3.15
C THR A 33 28.29 -11.28 4.58
N GLY A 34 28.75 -12.53 4.74
CA GLY A 34 29.02 -13.13 6.06
C GLY A 34 27.73 -13.63 6.72
N GLY A 35 27.82 -14.75 7.43
CA GLY A 35 26.64 -15.50 7.90
C GLY A 35 26.07 -16.42 6.82
N GLY A 36 25.52 -17.55 7.25
CA GLY A 36 24.81 -18.51 6.41
C GLY A 36 25.56 -18.97 5.14
N THR A 37 24.80 -19.52 4.19
CA THR A 37 25.32 -19.85 2.85
C THR A 37 25.10 -18.73 1.83
N ALA A 38 24.22 -17.77 2.13
CA ALA A 38 23.86 -16.67 1.25
C ALA A 38 24.03 -15.28 1.88
N GLY A 39 24.59 -15.19 3.09
CA GLY A 39 24.77 -13.95 3.83
C GLY A 39 23.94 -13.92 5.12
N GLN A 40 23.64 -12.71 5.58
CA GLN A 40 22.86 -12.48 6.80
C GLN A 40 21.96 -11.26 6.62
N SER A 41 20.86 -11.23 7.38
CA SER A 41 20.05 -10.04 7.61
C SER A 41 20.57 -9.26 8.80
N ILE A 42 20.59 -7.94 8.70
CA ILE A 42 20.99 -7.03 9.78
C ILE A 42 19.88 -5.98 9.96
N VAL A 43 19.47 -5.79 11.21
CA VAL A 43 18.74 -4.60 11.64
C VAL A 43 19.71 -3.71 12.40
N ALA A 44 19.91 -2.49 11.93
CA ALA A 44 20.82 -1.54 12.55
C ALA A 44 20.15 -0.18 12.78
N GLU A 45 20.52 0.44 13.90
CA GLU A 45 20.16 1.79 14.29
C GLU A 45 21.22 2.78 13.79
N TYR A 46 20.75 3.84 13.17
CA TYR A 46 21.50 5.00 12.73
C TYR A 46 20.97 6.25 13.42
N GLN A 47 21.83 7.25 13.60
CA GLN A 47 21.44 8.56 14.10
C GLN A 47 21.54 9.57 12.97
N ALA A 48 20.48 10.35 12.73
CA ALA A 48 20.52 11.46 11.77
C ALA A 48 21.32 12.63 12.36
N SER A 49 22.05 13.32 11.47
CA SER A 49 22.91 14.44 11.85
C SER A 49 22.10 15.58 12.45
N ALA A 50 22.60 16.16 13.54
CA ALA A 50 22.00 17.35 14.15
C ALA A 50 22.16 18.61 13.29
N VAL A 51 23.10 18.61 12.34
CA VAL A 51 23.38 19.76 11.46
C VAL A 51 22.62 19.64 10.14
N ASN A 52 22.57 18.44 9.57
CA ASN A 52 21.80 18.15 8.37
C ASN A 52 20.93 16.90 8.61
N PRO A 53 19.65 17.06 9.02
CA PRO A 53 18.79 15.93 9.34
C PRO A 53 18.43 15.03 8.14
N ASP A 54 18.80 15.42 6.92
CA ASP A 54 18.61 14.61 5.70
C ASP A 54 19.72 13.56 5.49
N VAL A 55 20.72 13.50 6.37
CA VAL A 55 21.80 12.50 6.31
C VAL A 55 22.06 11.84 7.66
N ALA A 56 22.52 10.58 7.63
CA ALA A 56 23.05 9.92 8.81
C ALA A 56 24.32 10.65 9.31
N ASP A 57 24.50 10.71 10.63
CA ASP A 57 25.65 11.30 11.27
C ASP A 57 26.89 10.40 11.06
N ALA A 58 27.79 10.84 10.17
CA ALA A 58 29.01 10.09 9.87
C ALA A 58 29.98 9.95 11.07
N GLY A 59 29.79 10.74 12.13
CA GLY A 59 30.57 10.65 13.37
C GLY A 59 30.05 9.59 14.34
N VAL A 60 28.85 9.05 14.13
CA VAL A 60 28.21 8.05 15.00
C VAL A 60 28.18 6.71 14.28
N PRO A 61 28.92 5.69 14.75
CA PRO A 61 28.84 4.36 14.16
C PRO A 61 27.44 3.77 14.37
N PRO A 62 26.87 3.07 13.37
CA PRO A 62 25.59 2.41 13.55
C PRO A 62 25.68 1.31 14.60
N ARG A 63 24.60 1.14 15.35
CA ARG A 63 24.44 0.10 16.38
C ARG A 63 23.64 -1.06 15.80
N VAL A 64 24.21 -2.26 15.79
CA VAL A 64 23.47 -3.46 15.35
C VAL A 64 22.44 -3.79 16.42
N ILE A 65 21.16 -3.81 16.05
CA ILE A 65 20.09 -4.25 16.94
C ILE A 65 20.08 -5.77 16.99
N LEU A 66 19.97 -6.41 15.82
CA LEU A 66 20.07 -7.86 15.70
C LEU A 66 20.54 -8.27 14.30
N HIS A 67 20.97 -9.52 14.18
CA HIS A 67 21.32 -10.15 12.91
C HIS A 67 20.99 -11.63 12.93
N PHE A 68 20.75 -12.22 11.76
CA PHE A 68 20.54 -13.65 11.59
C PHE A 68 20.95 -14.12 10.20
N ASP A 69 21.38 -15.38 10.12
CA ASP A 69 21.90 -15.98 8.91
C ASP A 69 20.82 -16.22 7.85
N GLN A 70 21.19 -15.99 6.59
CA GLN A 70 20.35 -16.24 5.42
C GLN A 70 20.88 -17.46 4.66
N PRO A 71 20.08 -18.53 4.51
CA PRO A 71 20.53 -19.72 3.81
C PRO A 71 20.45 -19.55 2.29
N GLN A 72 19.53 -18.72 1.77
CA GLN A 72 19.41 -18.42 0.34
C GLN A 72 19.35 -16.90 0.07
N THR A 73 19.49 -16.51 -1.20
CA THR A 73 19.46 -15.10 -1.64
C THR A 73 18.04 -14.55 -1.81
N ASN A 74 17.02 -15.34 -1.48
CA ASN A 74 15.62 -14.98 -1.60
C ASN A 74 14.87 -15.34 -0.31
N HIS A 75 13.63 -14.84 -0.20
CA HIS A 75 12.82 -14.79 1.01
C HIS A 75 13.54 -14.10 2.18
N ASN A 76 14.16 -12.97 1.88
CA ASN A 76 14.81 -12.14 2.91
C ASN A 76 13.81 -11.24 3.64
N ALA A 77 12.57 -11.13 3.14
CA ALA A 77 11.53 -10.22 3.61
C ALA A 77 12.08 -8.80 3.82
N GLY A 78 12.07 -8.33 5.08
CA GLY A 78 12.79 -7.11 5.46
C GLY A 78 11.90 -5.91 5.76
N TRP A 79 10.59 -6.08 5.86
CA TRP A 79 9.76 -5.07 6.47
C TRP A 79 10.12 -4.86 7.95
N ILE A 80 10.22 -3.60 8.38
CA ILE A 80 10.33 -3.22 9.78
C ILE A 80 9.37 -2.07 10.08
N GLY A 81 8.78 -2.06 11.28
CA GLY A 81 7.86 -0.99 11.70
C GLY A 81 7.63 -1.00 13.20
N PHE A 82 7.35 0.17 13.76
CA PHE A 82 7.01 0.30 15.17
C PHE A 82 5.51 0.08 15.37
N GLY A 83 5.16 -0.78 16.32
CA GLY A 83 3.77 -0.99 16.72
C GLY A 83 3.20 0.31 17.30
N PRO A 84 2.07 0.83 16.80
CA PRO A 84 1.54 2.13 17.24
C PRO A 84 1.03 2.10 18.69
N ASN A 85 0.68 0.91 19.20
CA ASN A 85 0.11 0.74 20.54
C ASN A 85 1.16 0.45 21.61
N ASP A 86 2.28 -0.18 21.24
CA ASP A 86 3.30 -0.64 22.19
C ASP A 86 4.66 0.04 22.01
N GLY A 87 4.91 0.66 20.86
CA GLY A 87 6.17 1.34 20.56
C GLY A 87 7.35 0.40 20.31
N TYR A 88 7.12 -0.90 20.13
CA TYR A 88 8.19 -1.87 19.88
C TYR A 88 8.45 -2.07 18.39
N LEU A 89 9.70 -2.40 18.05
CA LEU A 89 10.11 -2.65 16.68
C LEU A 89 9.69 -4.07 16.28
N HIS A 90 8.85 -4.17 15.25
CA HIS A 90 8.47 -5.43 14.62
C HIS A 90 9.31 -5.64 13.35
N ILE A 91 9.77 -6.87 13.14
CA ILE A 91 10.73 -7.22 12.09
C ILE A 91 10.22 -8.46 11.35
N ALA A 92 9.99 -8.32 10.05
CA ALA A 92 9.55 -9.42 9.19
C ALA A 92 10.77 -10.18 8.64
N ALA A 93 10.84 -11.47 8.95
CA ALA A 93 11.88 -12.38 8.48
C ALA A 93 11.24 -13.52 7.68
N GLY A 94 11.64 -13.67 6.41
CA GLY A 94 11.21 -14.80 5.58
C GLY A 94 11.85 -16.11 6.05
N ASP A 95 11.38 -17.23 5.51
CA ASP A 95 11.79 -18.60 5.87
C ASP A 95 13.23 -18.93 5.45
N GLY A 96 13.89 -18.01 4.73
CA GLY A 96 15.27 -18.14 4.28
C GLY A 96 15.40 -18.67 2.85
N GLY A 97 14.30 -18.86 2.13
CA GLY A 97 14.31 -19.08 0.69
C GLY A 97 14.24 -20.53 0.27
N GLY A 98 14.54 -20.76 -1.01
CA GLY A 98 14.37 -22.09 -1.60
C GLY A 98 12.90 -22.49 -1.73
N GLY A 99 12.67 -23.80 -1.91
CA GLY A 99 11.35 -24.35 -2.19
C GLY A 99 10.80 -25.13 -1.01
N GLY A 100 9.62 -24.75 -0.55
CA GLY A 100 8.87 -25.51 0.44
C GLY A 100 9.61 -25.63 1.77
N ASP A 101 10.34 -24.60 2.19
CA ASP A 101 10.95 -24.49 3.52
C ASP A 101 11.74 -25.76 3.90
N SER A 102 12.68 -26.12 3.02
CA SER A 102 13.42 -27.38 3.10
C SER A 102 14.78 -27.28 2.42
N GLY A 103 15.69 -28.20 2.78
CA GLY A 103 17.04 -28.25 2.22
C GLY A 103 18.06 -27.54 3.10
N THR A 104 19.17 -27.09 2.51
CA THR A 104 20.28 -26.47 3.24
C THR A 104 19.81 -25.24 4.01
N GLY A 105 20.12 -25.21 5.31
CA GLY A 105 19.76 -24.11 6.20
C GLY A 105 18.31 -24.09 6.68
N HIS A 106 17.55 -25.15 6.40
CA HIS A 106 16.18 -25.33 6.90
C HIS A 106 16.12 -26.48 7.91
N THR A 107 15.29 -26.34 8.94
CA THR A 107 15.10 -27.41 9.95
C THR A 107 14.50 -28.66 9.31
N ALA A 108 15.22 -29.79 9.40
CA ALA A 108 14.82 -31.01 8.71
C ALA A 108 13.46 -31.54 9.20
N GLY A 109 12.52 -31.71 8.27
CA GLY A 109 11.17 -32.22 8.53
C GLY A 109 10.16 -31.18 9.04
N THR A 110 10.63 -30.16 9.75
CA THR A 110 9.78 -29.08 10.31
C THR A 110 9.71 -27.87 9.39
N GLY A 111 10.84 -27.49 8.78
CA GLY A 111 11.03 -26.19 8.14
C GLY A 111 11.31 -25.07 9.16
N ASN A 112 11.94 -24.00 8.70
CA ASN A 112 12.26 -22.83 9.50
C ASN A 112 11.01 -22.11 10.00
N ALA A 113 9.97 -21.98 9.18
CA ALA A 113 8.79 -21.19 9.54
C ALA A 113 8.04 -21.78 10.75
N GLN A 114 8.06 -23.11 10.90
CA GLN A 114 7.47 -23.83 12.04
C GLN A 114 8.46 -24.10 13.18
N ASP A 115 9.76 -23.99 12.94
CA ASP A 115 10.77 -24.12 14.00
C ASP A 115 10.86 -22.82 14.80
N THR A 116 10.57 -22.91 16.08
CA THR A 116 10.52 -21.75 16.99
C THR A 116 11.73 -21.67 17.91
N THR A 117 12.71 -22.59 17.82
CA THR A 117 13.84 -22.65 18.77
C THR A 117 15.17 -22.41 18.04
N ASP A 118 15.93 -21.43 18.51
CA ASP A 118 17.20 -20.97 17.90
C ASP A 118 17.04 -20.65 16.39
N ASN A 119 15.89 -20.10 16.00
CA ASN A 119 15.53 -19.86 14.60
C ASN A 119 14.54 -18.70 14.43
N TRP A 120 15.02 -17.62 13.82
CA TRP A 120 14.25 -16.41 13.55
C TRP A 120 13.65 -16.35 12.14
N LEU A 121 13.85 -17.37 11.30
CA LEU A 121 13.35 -17.39 9.92
C LEU A 121 11.86 -17.79 9.86
N GLY A 122 11.10 -17.15 8.99
CA GLY A 122 9.65 -17.34 8.82
C GLY A 122 8.83 -16.80 9.99
N LYS A 123 9.22 -15.64 10.52
CA LYS A 123 8.71 -15.01 11.74
C LYS A 123 8.41 -13.53 11.55
N ILE A 124 7.52 -13.01 12.40
CA ILE A 124 7.58 -11.61 12.84
C ILE A 124 8.26 -11.62 14.20
N LEU A 125 9.39 -10.92 14.33
CA LEU A 125 10.05 -10.66 15.61
C LEU A 125 9.55 -9.35 16.20
N ARG A 126 9.61 -9.21 17.53
CA ARG A 126 9.23 -7.99 18.26
C ARG A 126 10.21 -7.70 19.40
N VAL A 127 10.87 -6.56 19.34
CA VAL A 127 11.95 -6.18 20.27
C VAL A 127 11.81 -4.75 20.79
N ASP A 128 12.30 -4.49 22.00
CA ASP A 128 12.42 -3.15 22.57
C ASP A 128 13.82 -2.58 22.35
N VAL A 129 13.93 -1.65 21.40
CA VAL A 129 15.20 -0.99 21.02
C VAL A 129 15.70 0.05 22.04
N ASN A 130 14.88 0.38 23.06
CA ASN A 130 15.25 1.30 24.13
C ASN A 130 15.92 0.61 25.32
N GLY A 131 15.88 -0.73 25.37
CA GLY A 131 16.52 -1.56 26.39
C GLY A 131 17.73 -2.33 25.84
N ASP A 132 18.38 -3.09 26.72
CA ASP A 132 19.45 -4.03 26.38
C ASP A 132 19.51 -5.16 27.41
N ASP A 133 18.96 -6.33 27.05
CA ASP A 133 19.00 -7.55 27.87
C ASP A 133 20.28 -8.37 27.62
N PHE A 134 21.11 -7.97 26.66
CA PHE A 134 22.33 -8.68 26.25
C PHE A 134 23.58 -7.80 26.43
N PRO A 135 23.81 -7.21 27.62
CA PRO A 135 24.88 -6.24 27.81
C PRO A 135 26.25 -6.81 27.49
N GLY A 136 26.95 -6.14 26.56
CA GLY A 136 28.28 -6.53 26.08
C GLY A 136 28.27 -7.36 24.81
N ASP A 137 27.10 -7.78 24.32
CA ASP A 137 26.95 -8.35 22.98
C ASP A 137 26.68 -7.24 21.96
N LEU A 138 27.71 -6.85 21.21
CA LEU A 138 27.61 -5.77 20.24
C LEU A 138 26.69 -6.09 19.05
N LEU A 139 26.21 -7.32 18.93
CA LEU A 139 25.33 -7.77 17.86
C LEU A 139 23.88 -8.02 18.32
N ARG A 140 23.59 -7.81 19.62
CA ARG A 140 22.25 -7.83 20.21
C ARG A 140 22.10 -6.63 21.15
N ASN A 141 21.49 -5.56 20.68
CA ASN A 141 21.31 -4.32 21.43
C ASN A 141 19.82 -3.97 21.56
N TYR A 142 19.07 -4.81 22.27
CA TYR A 142 17.65 -4.64 22.55
C TYR A 142 17.27 -5.38 23.84
N ALA A 143 16.12 -5.04 24.41
CA ALA A 143 15.44 -5.87 25.41
C ALA A 143 14.30 -6.65 24.76
N VAL A 144 13.98 -7.82 25.32
CA VAL A 144 12.82 -8.60 24.93
C VAL A 144 11.60 -8.08 25.70
N PRO A 145 10.52 -7.63 25.02
CA PRO A 145 9.30 -7.29 25.72
C PRO A 145 8.77 -8.48 26.53
N VAL A 146 8.56 -8.30 27.83
CA VAL A 146 8.00 -9.35 28.71
C VAL A 146 6.60 -9.82 28.31
N SER A 147 5.94 -9.08 27.40
CA SER A 147 4.63 -9.41 26.83
C SER A 147 4.74 -10.26 25.57
N ASN A 148 5.94 -10.60 25.10
CA ASN A 148 6.11 -11.50 23.97
C ASN A 148 5.57 -12.90 24.31
N PRO A 149 4.94 -13.58 23.35
CA PRO A 149 4.19 -14.82 23.56
C PRO A 149 5.08 -16.01 23.94
N PHE A 150 6.37 -15.98 23.63
CA PHE A 150 7.31 -17.07 23.89
C PHE A 150 8.15 -16.89 25.16
N VAL A 151 8.06 -15.73 25.82
CA VAL A 151 8.80 -15.46 27.06
C VAL A 151 8.44 -16.47 28.16
N GLY A 152 9.44 -17.23 28.58
CA GLY A 152 9.31 -18.22 29.66
C GLY A 152 8.60 -19.52 29.24
N VAL A 153 8.38 -19.74 27.94
CA VAL A 153 7.89 -20.99 27.37
C VAL A 153 8.84 -21.49 26.27
N THR A 154 8.52 -22.60 25.61
CA THR A 154 9.39 -23.12 24.53
C THR A 154 9.25 -22.28 23.27
N GLY A 155 10.35 -21.67 22.87
CA GLY A 155 10.52 -20.90 21.65
C GLY A 155 11.43 -19.69 21.92
N ASP A 156 11.88 -19.02 20.86
CA ASP A 156 12.70 -17.82 20.98
C ASP A 156 11.85 -16.65 21.47
N ASP A 157 12.33 -15.98 22.51
CA ASP A 157 11.59 -14.94 23.23
C ASP A 157 11.25 -13.73 22.34
N GLU A 158 11.98 -13.52 21.23
CA GLU A 158 11.75 -12.44 20.25
C GLU A 158 10.53 -12.68 19.34
N ILE A 159 10.03 -13.93 19.23
CA ILE A 159 8.98 -14.27 18.27
C ILE A 159 7.65 -13.62 18.69
N TRP A 160 7.04 -12.87 17.77
CA TRP A 160 5.68 -12.33 17.89
C TRP A 160 4.65 -13.14 17.12
N ALA A 161 4.99 -13.56 15.91
CA ALA A 161 4.19 -14.47 15.08
C ALA A 161 5.12 -15.37 14.25
N TYR A 162 4.61 -16.50 13.78
CA TYR A 162 5.40 -17.50 13.05
C TYR A 162 4.58 -18.23 12.00
N GLY A 163 5.21 -19.12 11.26
CA GLY A 163 4.56 -19.84 10.16
C GLY A 163 4.31 -18.97 8.95
N LEU A 164 5.26 -18.08 8.63
CA LEU A 164 5.23 -17.20 7.46
C LEU A 164 6.32 -17.63 6.46
N ARG A 165 6.10 -17.38 5.16
CA ARG A 165 7.02 -17.76 4.09
C ARG A 165 7.97 -16.62 3.72
N ASN A 166 7.45 -15.55 3.14
CA ASN A 166 8.15 -14.34 2.78
C ASN A 166 7.22 -13.12 3.00
N PRO A 167 7.05 -12.68 4.26
CA PRO A 167 6.20 -11.54 4.61
C PRO A 167 6.79 -10.23 4.04
N TRP A 168 6.43 -9.92 2.79
CA TRP A 168 7.10 -8.92 1.94
C TRP A 168 6.83 -7.49 2.41
N ARG A 169 5.54 -7.14 2.51
CA ARG A 169 5.10 -5.83 3.00
C ARG A 169 4.03 -6.05 4.08
N CYS A 170 4.38 -5.64 5.28
CA CYS A 170 3.44 -5.56 6.39
C CYS A 170 3.08 -4.08 6.65
N SER A 171 2.04 -3.84 7.42
CA SER A 171 1.75 -2.50 7.93
C SER A 171 0.84 -2.57 9.15
N PHE A 172 1.03 -1.63 10.06
CA PHE A 172 0.02 -1.33 11.06
C PHE A 172 -0.92 -0.28 10.50
N ASP A 173 -2.22 -0.47 10.68
CA ASP A 173 -3.18 0.61 10.54
C ASP A 173 -2.93 1.62 11.67
N ARG A 174 -2.43 2.79 11.28
CA ARG A 174 -2.04 3.86 12.22
C ARG A 174 -3.17 4.34 13.14
N ALA A 175 -4.43 4.11 12.79
CA ALA A 175 -5.56 4.60 13.59
C ALA A 175 -6.00 3.64 14.69
N ASN A 176 -5.85 2.33 14.49
CA ASN A 176 -6.34 1.31 15.43
C ASN A 176 -5.28 0.29 15.87
N GLY A 177 -4.15 0.21 15.18
CA GLY A 177 -3.05 -0.71 15.45
C GLY A 177 -3.26 -2.14 14.95
N ASP A 178 -4.26 -2.36 14.10
CA ASP A 178 -4.42 -3.64 13.41
C ASP A 178 -3.23 -3.90 12.49
N PHE A 179 -2.78 -5.14 12.43
CA PHE A 179 -1.57 -5.51 11.71
C PHE A 179 -1.91 -6.38 10.50
N TYR A 180 -1.48 -5.93 9.33
CA TYR A 180 -1.62 -6.62 8.05
C TYR A 180 -0.28 -7.17 7.61
N ILE A 181 -0.27 -8.40 7.12
CA ILE A 181 0.95 -9.10 6.70
C ILE A 181 0.64 -9.71 5.32
N ALA A 182 1.21 -9.16 4.25
CA ALA A 182 1.15 -9.82 2.95
C ALA A 182 2.32 -10.80 2.83
N ASP A 183 2.00 -12.08 2.64
CA ASP A 183 2.96 -13.17 2.64
C ASP A 183 3.01 -13.83 1.26
N VAL A 184 4.19 -13.87 0.65
CA VAL A 184 4.35 -14.34 -0.74
C VAL A 184 4.30 -15.86 -0.80
N GLY A 185 3.44 -16.36 -1.69
CA GLY A 185 3.16 -17.77 -1.95
C GLY A 185 4.30 -18.59 -2.55
N GLN A 186 4.17 -19.92 -2.53
CA GLN A 186 5.18 -20.83 -3.08
C GLN A 186 5.00 -21.14 -4.56
N SER A 187 3.77 -21.39 -5.00
CA SER A 187 3.47 -21.95 -6.32
C SER A 187 2.07 -21.64 -6.82
N ASN A 188 1.09 -21.47 -5.93
CA ASN A 188 -0.31 -21.40 -6.32
C ASN A 188 -1.11 -20.28 -5.66
N TRP A 189 -0.76 -19.86 -4.44
CA TRP A 189 -1.60 -18.95 -3.66
C TRP A 189 -0.80 -17.85 -2.98
N GLU A 190 -1.26 -16.63 -3.19
CA GLU A 190 -0.80 -15.44 -2.50
C GLU A 190 -1.78 -15.07 -1.39
N GLU A 191 -1.31 -14.46 -0.29
CA GLU A 191 -2.17 -14.26 0.88
C GLU A 191 -1.96 -12.93 1.65
N VAL A 192 -3.05 -12.45 2.24
CA VAL A 192 -3.07 -11.39 3.25
C VAL A 192 -3.50 -11.99 4.58
N ASN A 193 -2.57 -11.97 5.53
CA ASN A 193 -2.79 -12.29 6.93
C ASN A 193 -3.16 -11.03 7.72
N TYR A 194 -3.91 -11.22 8.81
CA TYR A 194 -4.37 -10.14 9.69
C TYR A 194 -4.20 -10.54 11.15
N GLN A 195 -3.77 -9.59 11.97
CA GLN A 195 -3.72 -9.73 13.41
C GLN A 195 -4.37 -8.49 14.03
N PRO A 196 -5.47 -8.66 14.80
CA PRO A 196 -6.12 -7.53 15.45
C PRO A 196 -5.17 -6.90 16.48
N ALA A 197 -5.30 -5.59 16.67
CA ALA A 197 -4.49 -4.82 17.62
C ALA A 197 -4.47 -5.38 19.05
N ALA A 198 -5.55 -6.07 19.45
CA ALA A 198 -5.71 -6.68 20.76
C ALA A 198 -5.09 -8.09 20.89
N SER A 199 -4.47 -8.62 19.83
CA SER A 199 -3.81 -9.92 19.85
C SER A 199 -2.66 -9.95 20.85
N ALA A 200 -2.51 -11.07 21.57
CA ALA A 200 -1.38 -11.31 22.46
C ALA A 200 -0.12 -11.85 21.74
N GLY A 201 -0.16 -11.94 20.41
CA GLY A 201 0.88 -12.60 19.61
C GLY A 201 0.75 -14.13 19.66
N GLY A 202 1.78 -14.81 19.17
CA GLY A 202 1.90 -16.27 19.14
C GLY A 202 1.12 -16.92 17.99
N VAL A 203 0.70 -16.11 17.01
CA VAL A 203 -0.12 -16.56 15.88
C VAL A 203 0.76 -17.39 14.94
N ASN A 204 0.27 -18.58 14.59
CA ASN A 204 0.86 -19.46 13.58
C ASN A 204 0.08 -19.33 12.26
N TYR A 205 0.68 -18.74 11.24
CA TYR A 205 0.06 -18.57 9.91
C TYR A 205 0.18 -19.81 9.02
N GLY A 206 0.85 -20.86 9.49
CA GLY A 206 0.73 -22.20 8.96
C GLY A 206 1.71 -22.58 7.85
N TRP A 207 2.48 -21.66 7.27
CA TRP A 207 3.60 -22.05 6.40
C TRP A 207 4.63 -22.86 7.21
N ARG A 208 5.13 -24.01 6.77
CA ARG A 208 5.02 -24.67 5.44
C ARG A 208 3.90 -25.70 5.29
N LEU A 209 3.04 -25.86 6.29
CA LEU A 209 1.96 -26.84 6.25
C LEU A 209 0.86 -26.41 5.27
N LYS A 210 0.58 -25.10 5.22
CA LYS A 210 -0.39 -24.48 4.32
C LYS A 210 0.26 -23.44 3.43
N GLU A 211 -0.31 -23.27 2.24
CA GLU A 211 -0.05 -22.16 1.30
C GLU A 211 -1.42 -21.54 1.01
N GLY A 212 -1.67 -20.32 1.47
CA GLY A 212 -3.05 -19.85 1.61
C GLY A 212 -3.81 -20.70 2.63
N ASN A 213 -5.06 -20.98 2.32
CA ASN A 213 -5.92 -21.89 3.06
C ASN A 213 -5.78 -23.36 2.61
N HIS A 214 -4.82 -23.65 1.72
CA HIS A 214 -4.66 -24.95 1.09
C HIS A 214 -3.51 -25.75 1.71
N CYS A 215 -3.67 -27.07 1.82
CA CYS A 215 -2.57 -27.93 2.24
C CYS A 215 -1.43 -27.90 1.22
N TYR A 216 -0.23 -27.64 1.71
CA TYR A 216 0.99 -27.67 0.92
C TYR A 216 1.80 -28.92 1.25
N ASN A 217 2.41 -28.98 2.44
CA ASN A 217 3.24 -30.11 2.84
C ASN A 217 3.05 -30.43 4.34
N PRO A 218 2.28 -31.49 4.68
CA PRO A 218 1.75 -32.53 3.78
C PRO A 218 0.59 -32.04 2.89
N SER A 219 0.37 -32.70 1.75
CA SER A 219 -0.66 -32.31 0.77
C SER A 219 -2.11 -32.57 1.25
N THR A 220 -2.28 -33.26 2.37
CA THR A 220 -3.59 -33.52 3.02
C THR A 220 -3.39 -33.57 4.53
N ASN A 221 -4.45 -33.28 5.31
CA ASN A 221 -4.41 -33.26 6.77
C ASN A 221 -3.26 -32.40 7.35
N CYS A 222 -3.07 -31.22 6.74
CA CYS A 222 -1.99 -30.29 7.04
C CYS A 222 -2.25 -29.38 8.24
N ASP A 223 -3.45 -29.41 8.83
CA ASP A 223 -3.79 -28.59 9.99
C ASP A 223 -3.82 -29.46 11.25
N PRO A 224 -2.74 -29.46 12.06
CA PRO A 224 -2.72 -30.17 13.34
C PRO A 224 -3.55 -29.47 14.42
N GLY A 225 -4.20 -28.34 14.10
CA GLY A 225 -4.85 -27.42 15.03
C GLY A 225 -3.96 -26.25 15.41
N GLY A 226 -4.56 -25.10 15.66
CA GLY A 226 -3.85 -23.88 16.09
C GLY A 226 -3.27 -23.04 14.96
N LEU A 227 -3.53 -23.37 13.70
CA LEU A 227 -3.20 -22.53 12.55
C LEU A 227 -4.26 -21.43 12.37
N THR A 228 -3.81 -20.27 11.90
CA THR A 228 -4.66 -19.14 11.52
C THR A 228 -4.63 -18.98 10.02
N ASN A 229 -5.81 -18.99 9.38
CA ASN A 229 -5.91 -18.78 7.94
C ASN A 229 -5.75 -17.31 7.58
N PRO A 230 -5.29 -17.00 6.36
CA PRO A 230 -5.32 -15.64 5.85
C PRO A 230 -6.77 -15.13 5.74
N ILE A 231 -6.92 -13.81 5.83
CA ILE A 231 -8.22 -13.16 5.64
C ILE A 231 -8.57 -13.01 4.17
N HIS A 232 -7.58 -13.08 3.28
CA HIS A 232 -7.75 -13.05 1.83
C HIS A 232 -6.64 -13.84 1.14
N GLU A 233 -6.98 -14.54 0.07
CA GLU A 233 -6.04 -15.25 -0.80
C GLU A 233 -6.47 -15.11 -2.28
N TYR A 234 -5.51 -15.19 -3.20
CA TYR A 234 -5.78 -15.29 -4.63
C TYR A 234 -4.82 -16.26 -5.31
N SER A 235 -5.31 -16.93 -6.37
CA SER A 235 -4.51 -17.91 -7.10
C SER A 235 -3.54 -17.26 -8.06
N HIS A 236 -2.48 -17.99 -8.43
CA HIS A 236 -1.49 -17.55 -9.42
C HIS A 236 -2.04 -17.36 -10.85
N SER A 237 -3.34 -17.59 -11.07
CA SER A 237 -4.03 -17.16 -12.30
C SER A 237 -4.34 -15.66 -12.31
N PHE A 238 -4.25 -14.97 -11.16
CA PHE A 238 -4.51 -13.54 -11.01
C PHE A 238 -3.22 -12.73 -10.77
N GLY A 239 -2.19 -13.34 -10.20
CA GLY A 239 -0.91 -12.71 -9.87
C GLY A 239 0.19 -13.75 -9.63
N CYS A 240 1.36 -13.38 -9.09
CA CYS A 240 2.41 -14.35 -8.76
C CYS A 240 3.35 -13.95 -7.62
N SER A 241 3.12 -12.79 -6.99
CA SER A 241 3.91 -12.30 -5.87
C SER A 241 3.18 -11.13 -5.24
N ILE A 242 2.50 -11.34 -4.11
CA ILE A 242 1.76 -10.27 -3.45
C ILE A 242 2.68 -9.17 -2.92
N THR A 243 2.29 -7.94 -3.20
CA THR A 243 2.81 -6.73 -2.58
C THR A 243 1.75 -6.22 -1.61
N GLY A 244 1.96 -6.43 -0.31
CA GLY A 244 1.12 -5.80 0.71
C GLY A 244 1.13 -4.29 0.64
N GLY A 245 0.26 -3.62 1.40
CA GLY A 245 0.17 -2.17 1.41
C GLY A 245 -0.28 -1.63 2.75
N TYR A 246 -1.17 -0.65 2.76
CA TYR A 246 -1.59 0.09 3.96
C TYR A 246 -3.09 0.32 3.99
N ALA A 247 -3.64 0.45 5.19
CA ALA A 247 -4.97 0.99 5.41
C ALA A 247 -4.94 2.50 5.20
N TYR A 248 -5.73 3.02 4.25
CA TYR A 248 -5.75 4.44 3.93
C TYR A 248 -6.29 5.27 5.11
N ARG A 249 -5.51 6.28 5.52
CA ARG A 249 -5.81 7.18 6.65
C ARG A 249 -5.54 8.65 6.30
N GLY A 250 -5.57 8.99 5.01
CA GLY A 250 -5.32 10.34 4.48
C GLY A 250 -6.56 11.23 4.50
N SER A 251 -6.67 12.14 3.53
CA SER A 251 -7.77 13.12 3.44
C SER A 251 -9.03 12.64 2.70
N ILE A 252 -8.95 11.60 1.86
CA ILE A 252 -10.11 11.08 1.11
C ILE A 252 -11.04 10.34 2.08
N GLY A 253 -12.26 10.85 2.27
CA GLY A 253 -13.18 10.40 3.32
C GLY A 253 -13.77 9.01 3.05
N GLU A 254 -14.04 8.72 1.79
CA GLU A 254 -14.78 7.55 1.30
C GLU A 254 -13.99 6.25 1.49
N ILE A 255 -12.65 6.34 1.45
CA ILE A 255 -11.74 5.20 1.55
C ILE A 255 -11.03 5.10 2.90
N GLN A 256 -11.46 5.85 3.92
CA GLN A 256 -10.93 5.73 5.28
C GLN A 256 -10.98 4.29 5.80
N GLY A 257 -9.84 3.75 6.21
CA GLY A 257 -9.69 2.39 6.74
C GLY A 257 -9.82 1.28 5.68
N VAL A 258 -9.78 1.61 4.39
CA VAL A 258 -9.67 0.62 3.32
C VAL A 258 -8.21 0.20 3.20
N TYR A 259 -7.94 -1.10 3.29
CA TYR A 259 -6.59 -1.66 3.10
C TYR A 259 -6.34 -1.93 1.63
N PHE A 260 -5.29 -1.31 1.07
CA PHE A 260 -4.85 -1.51 -0.31
C PHE A 260 -3.65 -2.47 -0.35
N PHE A 261 -3.62 -3.29 -1.39
CA PHE A 261 -2.53 -4.22 -1.69
C PHE A 261 -2.48 -4.46 -3.19
N ALA A 262 -1.40 -5.04 -3.68
CA ALA A 262 -1.16 -5.26 -5.09
C ALA A 262 -0.45 -6.60 -5.34
N ASP A 263 -0.20 -6.89 -6.60
CA ASP A 263 0.64 -7.98 -7.04
C ASP A 263 1.77 -7.45 -7.91
N TYR A 264 3.00 -7.86 -7.61
CA TYR A 264 4.20 -7.44 -8.33
C TYR A 264 4.17 -7.83 -9.81
N CYS A 265 3.73 -9.05 -10.14
CA CYS A 265 3.86 -9.61 -11.48
C CYS A 265 2.80 -9.06 -12.45
N SER A 266 1.57 -8.92 -11.96
CA SER A 266 0.42 -8.51 -12.76
C SER A 266 0.12 -7.01 -12.67
N ALA A 267 0.76 -6.31 -11.73
CA ALA A 267 0.50 -4.91 -11.37
C ALA A 267 -0.96 -4.63 -10.99
N ARG A 268 -1.74 -5.67 -10.70
CA ARG A 268 -3.12 -5.52 -10.25
C ARG A 268 -3.12 -4.95 -8.84
N ILE A 269 -4.07 -4.06 -8.59
CA ILE A 269 -4.26 -3.40 -7.30
C ILE A 269 -5.64 -3.80 -6.79
N TRP A 270 -5.71 -4.17 -5.52
CA TRP A 270 -6.95 -4.48 -4.84
C TRP A 270 -7.07 -3.68 -3.55
N SER A 271 -8.28 -3.72 -3.02
CA SER A 271 -8.60 -3.16 -1.72
C SER A 271 -9.56 -4.07 -0.97
N LEU A 272 -9.54 -4.02 0.36
CA LEU A 272 -10.50 -4.70 1.23
C LEU A 272 -10.77 -3.89 2.50
N ARG A 273 -11.85 -4.24 3.21
CA ARG A 273 -12.11 -3.82 4.59
C ARG A 273 -12.12 -5.01 5.51
N VAL A 274 -11.66 -4.84 6.75
CA VAL A 274 -11.77 -5.88 7.77
C VAL A 274 -12.96 -5.60 8.69
N VAL A 275 -13.88 -6.57 8.79
CA VAL A 275 -15.02 -6.51 9.71
C VAL A 275 -15.05 -7.81 10.50
N GLY A 276 -14.93 -7.69 11.83
CA GLY A 276 -14.91 -8.87 12.71
C GLY A 276 -13.74 -9.83 12.45
N GLY A 277 -12.60 -9.32 11.97
CA GLY A 277 -11.42 -10.12 11.65
C GLY A 277 -11.48 -10.84 10.30
N ALA A 278 -12.47 -10.56 9.45
CA ALA A 278 -12.59 -11.11 8.11
C ALA A 278 -12.55 -10.03 7.04
N ALA A 279 -11.96 -10.34 5.88
CA ALA A 279 -12.00 -9.45 4.73
C ALA A 279 -13.42 -9.36 4.15
N THR A 280 -13.79 -8.14 3.80
CA THR A 280 -15.07 -7.75 3.19
C THR A 280 -14.80 -6.70 2.12
N GLN A 281 -15.74 -6.52 1.19
CA GLN A 281 -15.61 -5.51 0.12
C GLN A 281 -14.28 -5.61 -0.64
N VAL A 282 -13.88 -6.84 -1.00
CA VAL A 282 -12.70 -7.05 -1.84
C VAL A 282 -13.00 -6.51 -3.23
N THR A 283 -12.27 -5.49 -3.65
CA THR A 283 -12.48 -4.78 -4.92
C THR A 283 -11.17 -4.68 -5.67
N GLU A 284 -11.16 -5.08 -6.95
CA GLU A 284 -10.05 -4.78 -7.87
C GLU A 284 -10.13 -3.30 -8.28
N ARG A 285 -9.04 -2.57 -8.08
CA ARG A 285 -8.89 -1.12 -8.24
C ARG A 285 -7.94 -0.74 -9.38
N THR A 286 -7.40 -1.72 -10.12
CA THR A 286 -6.36 -1.50 -11.15
C THR A 286 -6.74 -0.43 -12.16
N SER A 287 -7.95 -0.48 -12.71
CA SER A 287 -8.41 0.49 -13.72
C SER A 287 -8.76 1.85 -13.14
N GLU A 288 -9.22 1.89 -11.89
CA GLU A 288 -9.54 3.11 -11.14
C GLU A 288 -8.26 3.87 -10.77
N LEU A 289 -7.19 3.14 -10.44
CA LEU A 289 -5.91 3.72 -10.05
C LEU A 289 -4.91 3.84 -11.21
N ALA A 290 -5.36 3.62 -12.44
CA ALA A 290 -4.51 3.78 -13.62
C ALA A 290 -4.11 5.26 -13.76
N PRO A 291 -2.80 5.58 -13.84
CA PRO A 291 -2.38 6.96 -13.89
C PRO A 291 -2.70 7.58 -15.27
N GLY A 292 -3.05 8.87 -15.27
CA GLY A 292 -3.20 9.66 -16.48
C GLY A 292 -1.87 10.00 -17.16
N GLY A 293 -1.94 10.71 -18.29
CA GLY A 293 -0.74 11.30 -18.94
C GLY A 293 0.19 10.30 -19.65
N GLY A 294 -0.29 9.08 -19.94
CA GLY A 294 0.51 8.06 -20.63
C GLY A 294 1.49 7.31 -19.73
N LEU A 295 1.37 7.45 -18.42
CA LEU A 295 2.09 6.65 -17.44
C LEU A 295 1.43 5.27 -17.28
N SER A 296 2.18 4.30 -16.77
CA SER A 296 1.66 3.01 -16.32
C SER A 296 2.25 2.68 -14.95
N ILE A 297 1.49 1.93 -14.15
CA ILE A 297 1.99 1.32 -12.92
C ILE A 297 2.31 -0.13 -13.26
N ASP A 298 3.56 -0.54 -13.10
CA ASP A 298 4.04 -1.90 -13.35
C ASP A 298 4.89 -2.37 -12.16
N SER A 299 5.23 -3.66 -12.02
CA SER A 299 6.24 -4.15 -11.04
C SER A 299 6.13 -3.53 -9.62
N ILE A 300 4.90 -3.45 -9.08
CA ILE A 300 4.61 -2.76 -7.81
C ILE A 300 5.35 -3.48 -6.68
N SER A 301 6.34 -2.82 -6.08
CA SER A 301 7.22 -3.43 -5.07
C SER A 301 6.89 -2.99 -3.65
N SER A 302 6.22 -1.86 -3.50
CA SER A 302 5.79 -1.35 -2.20
C SER A 302 4.65 -0.36 -2.34
N PHE A 303 3.99 -0.11 -1.21
CA PHE A 303 3.28 1.14 -0.98
C PHE A 303 4.08 1.97 0.02
N GLY A 304 3.71 3.24 0.19
CA GLY A 304 4.23 4.11 1.24
C GLY A 304 3.15 5.07 1.71
N GLU A 305 3.32 5.66 2.88
CA GLU A 305 2.41 6.69 3.38
C GLU A 305 3.19 7.93 3.81
N ASP A 306 2.61 9.11 3.64
CA ASP A 306 3.16 10.34 4.21
C ASP A 306 2.65 10.61 5.65
N ALA A 307 3.10 11.73 6.23
CA ALA A 307 2.70 12.17 7.56
C ALA A 307 1.20 12.55 7.65
N GLY A 308 0.56 12.87 6.53
CA GLY A 308 -0.88 13.11 6.44
C GLY A 308 -1.70 11.82 6.31
N GLY A 309 -1.06 10.69 6.02
CA GLY A 309 -1.74 9.41 5.75
C GLY A 309 -2.14 9.24 4.29
N GLU A 310 -1.63 10.10 3.41
CA GLU A 310 -1.80 9.90 1.98
C GLU A 310 -0.98 8.71 1.53
N LEU A 311 -1.58 7.93 0.63
CA LEU A 311 -1.04 6.66 0.17
C LEU A 311 -0.31 6.84 -1.16
N TYR A 312 0.82 6.14 -1.26
CA TYR A 312 1.69 6.14 -2.42
C TYR A 312 1.94 4.70 -2.89
N ILE A 313 2.09 4.53 -4.19
CA ILE A 313 2.47 3.28 -4.85
C ILE A 313 3.89 3.46 -5.37
N CYS A 314 4.77 2.51 -5.07
CA CYS A 314 6.15 2.49 -5.56
C CYS A 314 6.35 1.29 -6.49
N ASP A 315 6.87 1.56 -7.68
CA ASP A 315 7.30 0.52 -8.60
C ASP A 315 8.82 0.42 -8.75
N LEU A 316 9.26 -0.64 -9.42
CA LEU A 316 10.66 -0.82 -9.81
C LEU A 316 10.99 -0.20 -11.18
N GLY A 317 10.04 0.49 -11.83
CA GLY A 317 10.32 1.39 -12.95
C GLY A 317 11.08 2.65 -12.48
N GLY A 318 10.91 2.99 -11.20
CA GLY A 318 11.52 4.13 -10.54
C GLY A 318 10.51 5.22 -10.20
N GLU A 319 9.23 4.96 -10.38
CA GLU A 319 8.13 5.88 -10.14
C GLU A 319 7.52 5.72 -8.75
N VAL A 320 7.01 6.84 -8.25
CA VAL A 320 6.19 6.91 -7.04
C VAL A 320 4.92 7.66 -7.37
N PHE A 321 3.79 6.96 -7.32
CA PHE A 321 2.46 7.50 -7.60
C PHE A 321 1.77 7.85 -6.30
N LYS A 322 1.00 8.94 -6.28
CA LYS A 322 0.17 9.33 -5.14
C LYS A 322 -1.29 9.03 -5.46
N LEU A 323 -2.02 8.40 -4.53
CA LEU A 323 -3.47 8.34 -4.61
C LEU A 323 -4.06 9.74 -4.37
N VAL A 324 -4.91 10.16 -5.29
CA VAL A 324 -5.56 11.48 -5.29
C VAL A 324 -7.06 11.29 -5.57
N PRO A 325 -7.93 12.17 -5.07
CA PRO A 325 -9.35 12.12 -5.38
C PRO A 325 -9.61 12.51 -6.84
N ASP A 326 -10.62 11.86 -7.41
CA ASP A 326 -11.20 12.07 -8.73
C ASP A 326 -12.70 11.79 -8.54
N SER A 327 -13.47 12.86 -8.37
CA SER A 327 -14.85 12.82 -7.87
C SER A 327 -15.86 12.38 -8.94
N ASP A 328 -15.58 12.67 -10.22
CA ASP A 328 -16.44 12.29 -11.35
C ASP A 328 -15.90 11.11 -12.18
N GLY A 329 -14.65 10.70 -11.94
CA GLY A 329 -14.06 9.47 -12.47
C GLY A 329 -13.60 9.60 -13.92
N ASP A 330 -13.30 10.81 -14.36
CA ASP A 330 -12.88 11.13 -15.72
C ASP A 330 -11.38 10.89 -15.97
N ARG A 331 -10.64 10.55 -14.89
CA ARG A 331 -9.19 10.33 -14.80
C ARG A 331 -8.34 11.60 -14.70
N VAL A 332 -8.95 12.74 -14.39
CA VAL A 332 -8.29 13.98 -14.05
C VAL A 332 -8.52 14.25 -12.57
N PRO A 333 -7.45 14.30 -11.75
CA PRO A 333 -7.63 14.55 -10.31
C PRO A 333 -8.34 15.87 -10.04
N ASP A 334 -9.18 15.93 -9.02
CA ASP A 334 -9.99 17.10 -8.63
C ASP A 334 -9.17 18.40 -8.52
N ALA A 335 -7.90 18.29 -8.11
CA ALA A 335 -7.00 19.44 -7.95
C ALA A 335 -6.51 20.05 -9.28
N SER A 336 -6.65 19.31 -10.38
CA SER A 336 -6.23 19.67 -11.73
C SER A 336 -7.38 19.74 -12.74
N ASP A 337 -8.59 19.39 -12.30
CA ASP A 337 -9.79 19.37 -13.13
C ASP A 337 -10.42 20.77 -13.24
N ALA A 338 -10.65 21.21 -14.47
CA ALA A 338 -11.25 22.48 -14.81
C ALA A 338 -12.76 22.38 -15.13
N CYS A 339 -13.27 21.17 -15.34
CA CYS A 339 -14.65 20.90 -15.72
C CYS A 339 -15.23 19.78 -14.82
N PRO A 340 -15.45 20.04 -13.52
CA PRO A 340 -15.91 19.02 -12.60
C PRO A 340 -17.33 18.55 -12.91
N ASN A 341 -17.59 17.29 -12.57
CA ASN A 341 -18.88 16.60 -12.73
C ASN A 341 -19.14 16.13 -14.16
N THR A 342 -18.11 15.92 -14.97
CA THR A 342 -18.29 15.36 -16.30
C THR A 342 -19.06 14.03 -16.24
N ILE A 343 -19.94 13.81 -17.21
CA ILE A 343 -20.77 12.61 -17.20
C ILE A 343 -19.92 11.34 -17.41
N PRO A 344 -20.24 10.22 -16.75
CA PRO A 344 -19.41 9.02 -16.83
C PRO A 344 -19.21 8.50 -18.27
N GLY A 345 -17.94 8.34 -18.66
CA GLY A 345 -17.56 7.76 -19.94
C GLY A 345 -17.49 8.74 -21.12
N VAL A 346 -17.75 10.03 -20.90
CA VAL A 346 -17.36 11.06 -21.85
C VAL A 346 -15.84 11.11 -21.98
N THR A 347 -15.35 11.50 -23.15
CA THR A 347 -13.91 11.70 -23.37
C THR A 347 -13.57 13.13 -22.99
N VAL A 348 -12.59 13.29 -22.11
CA VAL A 348 -12.11 14.59 -21.64
C VAL A 348 -10.69 14.88 -22.15
N ASP A 349 -10.32 16.16 -22.18
CA ASP A 349 -8.94 16.58 -22.44
C ASP A 349 -8.05 16.48 -21.19
N ALA A 350 -6.83 17.01 -21.24
CA ALA A 350 -5.89 16.97 -20.12
C ALA A 350 -6.27 17.89 -18.95
N GLN A 351 -7.34 18.68 -19.10
CA GLN A 351 -7.90 19.57 -18.09
C GLN A 351 -9.24 19.04 -17.53
N GLY A 352 -9.69 17.84 -17.94
CA GLY A 352 -10.97 17.28 -17.52
C GLY A 352 -12.17 17.79 -18.33
N CYS A 353 -11.93 18.58 -19.39
CA CYS A 353 -13.04 19.19 -20.13
C CYS A 353 -13.47 18.33 -21.33
N PRO A 354 -14.79 18.08 -21.51
CA PRO A 354 -15.31 17.42 -22.70
C PRO A 354 -15.22 18.35 -23.93
N PRO A 355 -15.37 17.80 -25.15
CA PRO A 355 -15.55 18.63 -26.35
C PRO A 355 -16.72 19.59 -26.17
N LEU A 356 -16.53 20.86 -26.55
CA LEU A 356 -17.59 21.87 -26.45
C LEU A 356 -18.85 21.43 -27.19
N VAL A 357 -19.97 21.39 -26.48
CA VAL A 357 -21.32 21.23 -27.02
C VAL A 357 -22.05 22.57 -26.90
N PRO A 358 -22.67 23.10 -27.97
CA PRO A 358 -23.47 24.31 -27.85
C PRO A 358 -24.58 24.12 -26.79
N GLY A 359 -24.69 25.07 -25.86
CA GLY A 359 -25.69 25.01 -24.79
C GLY A 359 -25.31 24.17 -23.57
N ASP A 360 -24.14 23.52 -23.55
CA ASP A 360 -23.53 22.94 -22.35
C ASP A 360 -22.78 24.07 -21.60
N LEU A 361 -23.48 24.68 -20.64
CA LEU A 361 -23.07 25.89 -19.95
C LEU A 361 -22.31 25.61 -18.66
N ASP A 362 -22.46 24.42 -18.07
CA ASP A 362 -21.67 24.00 -16.91
C ASP A 362 -20.50 23.07 -17.26
N ARG A 363 -20.38 22.67 -18.53
CA ARG A 363 -19.29 21.88 -19.13
C ARG A 363 -19.21 20.45 -18.59
N ASP A 364 -20.34 19.86 -18.23
CA ASP A 364 -20.41 18.47 -17.79
C ASP A 364 -20.52 17.47 -18.97
N GLY A 365 -20.70 17.97 -20.19
CA GLY A 365 -20.76 17.17 -21.42
C GLY A 365 -22.15 16.73 -21.83
N ASP A 366 -23.21 17.13 -21.11
CA ASP A 366 -24.59 17.08 -21.58
C ASP A 366 -25.25 18.46 -21.68
N VAL A 367 -26.49 18.49 -22.17
CA VAL A 367 -27.31 19.70 -22.15
C VAL A 367 -28.64 19.31 -21.52
N ASP A 368 -28.85 19.73 -20.28
CA ASP A 368 -29.98 19.33 -19.47
C ASP A 368 -30.65 20.49 -18.71
N GLY A 369 -31.32 20.18 -17.60
CA GLY A 369 -31.99 21.19 -16.79
C GLY A 369 -31.02 22.14 -16.06
N GLN A 370 -29.79 21.71 -15.78
CA GLN A 370 -28.74 22.53 -15.17
C GLN A 370 -28.30 23.64 -16.11
N ASP A 371 -28.10 23.33 -17.39
CA ASP A 371 -27.79 24.34 -18.41
C ASP A 371 -28.93 25.32 -18.60
N VAL A 372 -30.17 24.85 -18.60
CA VAL A 372 -31.33 25.76 -18.67
C VAL A 372 -31.36 26.70 -17.48
N ASN A 373 -31.07 26.22 -16.27
CA ASN A 373 -30.99 27.09 -15.09
C ASN A 373 -29.82 28.07 -15.21
N ARG A 374 -28.66 27.60 -15.68
CA ARG A 374 -27.47 28.44 -15.88
C ARG A 374 -27.70 29.52 -16.93
N PHE A 375 -28.42 29.18 -18.01
CA PHE A 375 -28.83 30.13 -19.03
C PHE A 375 -29.72 31.23 -18.44
N ILE A 376 -30.71 30.85 -17.62
CA ILE A 376 -31.61 31.80 -16.96
C ILE A 376 -30.84 32.77 -16.04
N GLU A 377 -29.79 32.30 -15.38
CA GLU A 377 -28.91 33.16 -14.56
C GLU A 377 -28.10 34.15 -15.41
N CYS A 378 -27.72 33.74 -16.62
CA CYS A 378 -26.87 34.51 -17.53
C CYS A 378 -27.63 35.44 -18.47
N ALA A 379 -28.93 35.23 -18.66
CA ALA A 379 -29.74 36.00 -19.61
C ALA A 379 -29.74 37.51 -19.28
N SER A 380 -29.26 38.31 -20.22
CA SER A 380 -29.15 39.77 -20.12
C SER A 380 -30.20 40.51 -20.94
N GLY A 381 -30.74 39.86 -21.98
CA GLY A 381 -31.74 40.37 -22.91
C GLY A 381 -31.16 41.15 -24.11
N PRO A 382 -31.99 41.48 -25.10
CA PRO A 382 -31.50 41.94 -26.40
C PRO A 382 -30.73 43.27 -26.33
N GLY A 383 -29.51 43.28 -26.88
CA GLY A 383 -28.56 44.37 -26.92
C GLY A 383 -27.93 44.73 -25.57
N MET A 384 -28.11 43.90 -24.54
CA MET A 384 -27.55 44.11 -23.21
C MET A 384 -26.40 43.12 -22.98
N PRO A 385 -25.15 43.58 -22.83
CA PRO A 385 -24.03 42.67 -22.67
C PRO A 385 -24.22 41.69 -21.51
N TYR A 386 -23.84 40.42 -21.71
CA TYR A 386 -23.85 39.44 -20.63
C TYR A 386 -22.82 39.78 -19.54
N GLU A 387 -23.06 39.28 -18.32
CA GLU A 387 -22.14 39.47 -17.19
C GLU A 387 -20.90 38.55 -17.32
N PRO A 388 -19.71 38.94 -16.80
CA PRO A 388 -18.53 38.08 -16.83
C PRO A 388 -18.79 36.69 -16.25
N GLY A 389 -18.35 35.63 -16.92
CA GLY A 389 -18.65 34.23 -16.56
C GLY A 389 -19.90 33.64 -17.23
N CYS A 390 -20.52 34.39 -18.15
CA CYS A 390 -21.64 33.97 -18.99
C CYS A 390 -21.29 33.89 -20.48
N GLU A 391 -20.01 33.83 -20.82
CA GLU A 391 -19.52 33.80 -22.21
C GLU A 391 -20.07 32.60 -23.00
N LEU A 392 -20.40 31.51 -22.32
CA LEU A 392 -20.98 30.31 -22.95
C LEU A 392 -22.48 30.45 -23.27
N ALA A 393 -23.17 31.40 -22.64
CA ALA A 393 -24.59 31.64 -22.88
C ALA A 393 -24.86 32.48 -24.13
N ASP A 394 -23.84 33.14 -24.68
CA ASP A 394 -23.86 33.82 -25.98
C ASP A 394 -23.47 32.81 -27.09
N LEU A 395 -24.47 32.09 -27.60
CA LEU A 395 -24.30 31.04 -28.60
C LEU A 395 -24.19 31.62 -30.01
N ASP A 396 -24.78 32.79 -30.28
CA ASP A 396 -24.76 33.41 -31.61
C ASP A 396 -23.68 34.50 -31.80
N THR A 397 -22.89 34.76 -30.76
CA THR A 397 -21.70 35.61 -30.70
C THR A 397 -21.97 37.11 -30.89
N ASP A 398 -23.15 37.58 -30.49
CA ASP A 398 -23.55 38.98 -30.63
C ASP A 398 -23.34 39.84 -29.37
N THR A 399 -22.73 39.24 -28.33
CA THR A 399 -22.32 39.82 -27.04
C THR A 399 -23.41 39.95 -25.99
N ASP A 400 -24.63 39.49 -26.26
CA ASP A 400 -25.67 39.33 -25.24
C ASP A 400 -26.11 37.86 -25.08
N ALA A 401 -26.99 37.60 -24.11
CA ALA A 401 -27.58 36.29 -23.90
C ALA A 401 -29.09 36.47 -23.82
N ASP A 402 -29.79 36.08 -24.89
CA ASP A 402 -31.22 36.39 -25.06
C ASP A 402 -32.07 35.21 -25.59
N GLN A 403 -33.22 35.52 -26.19
CA GLN A 403 -34.11 34.48 -26.72
C GLN A 403 -33.54 33.73 -27.93
N SER A 404 -32.63 34.31 -28.72
CA SER A 404 -31.95 33.62 -29.82
C SER A 404 -31.09 32.48 -29.28
N ASP A 405 -30.25 32.76 -28.29
CA ASP A 405 -29.35 31.78 -27.66
C ASP A 405 -30.10 30.66 -26.96
N PHE A 406 -31.20 31.00 -26.26
CA PHE A 406 -32.04 29.99 -25.63
C PHE A 406 -32.60 29.00 -26.65
N GLY A 407 -32.88 29.46 -27.87
CA GLY A 407 -33.28 28.59 -28.97
C GLY A 407 -32.21 27.57 -29.36
N GLY A 408 -30.92 27.92 -29.21
CA GLY A 408 -29.77 27.02 -29.37
C GLY A 408 -29.68 26.00 -28.24
N VAL A 409 -29.76 26.43 -26.98
CA VAL A 409 -29.79 25.53 -25.80
C VAL A 409 -30.90 24.49 -25.95
N GLN A 410 -32.10 24.92 -26.37
CA GLN A 410 -33.24 24.03 -26.57
C GLN A 410 -33.04 22.99 -27.68
N GLN A 411 -32.32 23.33 -28.75
CA GLN A 411 -32.00 22.40 -29.83
C GLN A 411 -30.99 21.34 -29.38
N CYS A 412 -30.14 21.71 -28.42
CA CYS A 412 -29.06 20.88 -27.93
C CYS A 412 -29.41 19.99 -26.74
N LEU A 413 -30.56 20.23 -26.09
CA LEU A 413 -31.08 19.41 -24.99
C LEU A 413 -30.97 17.91 -25.28
N SER A 414 -30.01 17.26 -24.62
CA SER A 414 -29.78 15.81 -24.67
C SER A 414 -30.43 15.10 -23.47
N GLY A 415 -30.52 15.81 -22.34
CA GLY A 415 -31.04 15.32 -21.08
C GLY A 415 -29.95 14.73 -20.17
N GLN A 416 -30.28 14.60 -18.90
CA GLN A 416 -29.34 14.24 -17.84
C GLN A 416 -28.60 12.92 -18.11
N ASN A 417 -27.28 12.96 -18.02
CA ASN A 417 -26.32 11.89 -18.33
C ASN A 417 -26.40 11.38 -19.78
N VAL A 418 -26.81 12.21 -20.73
CA VAL A 418 -26.84 11.86 -22.16
C VAL A 418 -25.84 12.77 -22.88
N PRO A 419 -24.73 12.23 -23.42
CA PRO A 419 -23.72 13.06 -24.08
C PRO A 419 -24.32 13.98 -25.13
N GLY A 420 -23.99 15.25 -25.03
CA GLY A 420 -24.41 16.28 -25.97
C GLY A 420 -23.87 16.02 -27.38
N VAL A 421 -24.57 16.56 -28.39
CA VAL A 421 -24.17 16.43 -29.80
C VAL A 421 -23.50 17.74 -30.22
N PRO A 422 -22.18 17.76 -30.54
CA PRO A 422 -21.48 19.02 -30.83
C PRO A 422 -22.04 19.84 -32.01
N THR A 423 -22.86 19.25 -32.87
CA THR A 423 -23.48 19.87 -34.05
C THR A 423 -24.98 20.13 -33.88
N CYS A 424 -25.47 20.22 -32.64
CA CYS A 424 -26.91 20.32 -32.35
C CYS A 424 -27.52 21.69 -32.70
N ALA A 425 -26.72 22.75 -32.79
CA ALA A 425 -27.14 24.12 -33.09
C ALA A 425 -26.68 24.61 -34.49
N ASP A 426 -26.31 23.69 -35.39
CA ASP A 426 -25.86 23.97 -36.77
C ASP A 426 -27.00 24.26 -37.77
#